data_AF-A0A1B8VF38-F1
#
_entry.id   AF-A0A1B8VF38-F1
#
_cell.length_a   1.000
_cell.length_b   1.000
_cell.length_c   1.000
_cell.angle_alpha   90.00
_cell.angle_beta   90.00
_cell.angle_gamma   90.00
#
_symmetry.space_group_name_H-M   'P 1'
#
loop_
_entity.id
_entity.type
_entity.pdbx_description
1 polymer ?
#
loop_
_entity_poly.entity_id
_entity_poly.type
_entity_poly.pdbx_seq_one_letter_code
_entity_poly.pdbx_strand_id
1 'polypeptide(L)'
;MKALTSLLACCLLLVGCDDSDTQDVVEKDQAFFRQHPLPPLEIASGGGSFVLPLLPDTQFYAENNHRKRHLFRSEQRFPDLPYQPALAFFAQTYWLAKYAEMLQVPLVVHLGDVVENAGVVTQWQTASGAMRTLEERGVPYSIATGERDVHEEASSDDRRSFLDRFADHFGPQRAAWQSTYVGSDPKGLSQVHLFQRYGQSFLLLALDWNPSEATLVWAQSVIDEHPHVPVILASHSILRRTAGGDAELSHEDNASGALLWERLIRHNDQIFLTLNAHSDGAVHKRLLNDLGHSVDMVMVDYQHQYLGGNGLLQLLELDLQRNHLGGLALSPWVLWKRQFYPQAYTPCETPQALRDCDQLMPANAPGWENRFQVELDYAARFASFQGYSASLPLQGAQASLLEQLQTQLSGR
;
A
#
# COMPACT_ATOMS: atom_id res chain seq x y z
N MET A 1 21.29 -3.53 44.50
CA MET A 1 20.71 -2.25 44.96
C MET A 1 21.17 -1.14 44.03
N LYS A 2 20.21 -0.54 43.30
CA LYS A 2 20.22 0.75 42.57
C LYS A 2 21.21 0.83 41.38
N ALA A 3 20.83 0.76 40.10
CA ALA A 3 19.77 1.42 39.31
C ALA A 3 19.85 2.96 39.31
N LEU A 4 20.27 3.55 38.18
CA LEU A 4 19.63 4.65 37.43
C LEU A 4 20.65 5.35 36.50
N THR A 5 20.27 5.55 35.23
CA THR A 5 20.53 6.73 34.37
C THR A 5 19.98 6.39 32.98
N SER A 6 18.67 6.54 32.78
CA SER A 6 17.91 7.74 32.38
C SER A 6 17.89 7.98 30.87
N LEU A 7 16.70 7.72 30.33
CA LEU A 7 16.14 8.19 29.08
C LEU A 7 16.46 9.68 28.81
N LEU A 8 16.80 9.97 27.55
CA LEU A 8 16.53 11.26 26.93
C LEU A 8 15.89 11.00 25.56
N ALA A 9 14.58 10.73 25.55
CA ALA A 9 13.73 10.98 24.41
C ALA A 9 13.14 12.37 24.64
N CYS A 10 13.72 13.40 24.02
CA CYS A 10 13.23 14.77 24.12
C CYS A 10 12.31 15.02 22.94
N CYS A 11 11.01 15.08 23.23
CA CYS A 11 9.96 15.53 22.34
C CYS A 11 10.27 16.94 21.82
N LEU A 12 10.28 17.11 20.50
CA LEU A 12 10.04 18.39 19.86
C LEU A 12 8.55 18.48 19.53
N LEU A 13 7.78 18.99 20.51
CA LEU A 13 6.43 19.48 20.30
C LEU A 13 6.52 20.94 19.85
N LEU A 14 6.07 21.23 18.63
CA LEU A 14 5.78 22.59 18.19
C LEU A 14 4.26 22.74 18.02
N VAL A 15 3.64 23.20 19.10
CA VAL A 15 2.48 24.09 19.25
C VAL A 15 1.41 24.13 18.14
N GLY A 16 0.24 23.59 18.48
CA GLY A 16 -1.10 24.08 18.12
C GLY A 16 -2.13 23.54 19.12
N CYS A 17 -2.91 24.41 19.78
CA CYS A 17 -3.90 24.01 20.81
C CYS A 17 -5.14 23.23 20.29
N ASP A 18 -5.08 22.66 19.09
CA ASP A 18 -6.05 21.67 18.55
C ASP A 18 -5.45 20.24 18.48
N ASP A 19 -4.16 20.07 18.79
CA ASP A 19 -3.46 18.78 18.61
C ASP A 19 -3.77 17.73 19.68
N SER A 20 -4.17 18.14 20.90
CA SER A 20 -4.44 17.19 21.99
C SER A 20 -5.63 16.29 21.69
N ASP A 21 -6.71 16.85 21.17
CA ASP A 21 -7.96 16.11 20.94
C ASP A 21 -7.78 15.10 19.80
N THR A 22 -7.02 15.44 18.76
CA THR A 22 -6.73 14.51 17.67
C THR A 22 -5.74 13.43 18.09
N GLN A 23 -4.74 13.76 18.91
CA GLN A 23 -3.83 12.77 19.48
C GLN A 23 -4.56 11.77 20.38
N ASP A 24 -5.48 12.23 21.23
CA ASP A 24 -6.31 11.38 22.08
C ASP A 24 -7.19 10.42 21.25
N VAL A 25 -7.73 10.89 20.11
CA VAL A 25 -8.49 10.05 19.17
C VAL A 25 -7.61 8.97 18.53
N VAL A 26 -6.43 9.34 18.01
CA VAL A 26 -5.48 8.39 17.42
C VAL A 26 -5.05 7.33 18.44
N GLU A 27 -4.70 7.75 19.66
CA GLU A 27 -4.28 6.83 20.72
C GLU A 27 -5.41 5.88 21.13
N LYS A 28 -6.65 6.38 21.19
CA LYS A 28 -7.85 5.58 21.44
C LYS A 28 -8.08 4.55 20.33
N ASP A 29 -7.98 4.94 19.07
CA ASP A 29 -8.21 4.05 17.93
C ASP A 29 -7.14 2.95 17.86
N GLN A 30 -5.87 3.28 18.12
CA GLN A 30 -4.82 2.27 18.27
C GLN A 30 -5.05 1.35 19.48
N ALA A 31 -5.53 1.92 20.60
CA ALA A 31 -5.80 1.15 21.82
C ALA A 31 -6.92 0.13 21.63
N PHE A 32 -7.92 0.45 20.81
CA PHE A 32 -9.01 -0.48 20.46
C PHE A 32 -8.45 -1.82 19.98
N PHE A 33 -7.49 -1.84 19.05
CA PHE A 33 -6.95 -3.09 18.50
C PHE A 33 -6.03 -3.84 19.46
N ARG A 34 -5.33 -3.12 20.36
CA ARG A 34 -4.54 -3.74 21.44
C ARG A 34 -5.43 -4.44 22.47
N GLN A 35 -6.60 -3.86 22.77
CA GLN A 35 -7.56 -4.40 23.72
C GLN A 35 -8.41 -5.54 23.13
N HIS A 36 -8.54 -5.59 21.80
CA HIS A 36 -9.33 -6.59 21.08
C HIS A 36 -8.46 -7.39 20.08
N PRO A 37 -7.48 -8.18 20.55
CA PRO A 37 -6.58 -8.91 19.67
C PRO A 37 -7.29 -10.08 18.97
N LEU A 38 -7.05 -10.23 17.67
CA LEU A 38 -7.50 -11.41 16.90
C LEU A 38 -6.75 -12.70 17.30
N PRO A 39 -7.34 -13.89 17.09
CA PRO A 39 -6.62 -15.15 17.28
C PRO A 39 -5.41 -15.26 16.34
N PRO A 40 -4.35 -15.99 16.72
CA PRO A 40 -3.15 -16.16 15.89
C PRO A 40 -3.49 -16.77 14.53
N LEU A 41 -2.67 -16.49 13.52
CA LEU A 41 -2.66 -17.21 12.24
C LEU A 41 -1.52 -18.23 12.29
N GLU A 42 -1.78 -19.43 11.79
CA GLU A 42 -0.84 -20.54 11.79
C GLU A 42 -0.34 -20.80 10.36
N ILE A 43 0.30 -19.80 9.75
CA ILE A 43 0.82 -19.94 8.38
C ILE A 43 2.23 -20.50 8.45
N ALA A 44 2.47 -21.61 7.76
CA ALA A 44 3.78 -22.19 7.61
C ALA A 44 4.39 -21.67 6.30
N SER A 45 5.48 -20.90 6.39
CA SER A 45 6.27 -20.57 5.20
C SER A 45 7.13 -21.78 4.82
N GLY A 46 6.90 -22.33 3.62
CA GLY A 46 7.80 -23.33 3.00
C GLY A 46 9.08 -22.71 2.43
N GLY A 47 9.28 -21.41 2.64
CA GLY A 47 10.27 -20.60 1.95
C GLY A 47 9.94 -20.39 0.47
N GLY A 48 10.57 -19.39 -0.14
CA GLY A 48 10.46 -19.10 -1.57
C GLY A 48 9.26 -18.29 -2.04
N SER A 49 8.36 -17.88 -1.15
CA SER A 49 7.34 -16.88 -1.47
C SER A 49 7.21 -15.82 -0.38
N PHE A 50 6.89 -14.60 -0.77
CA PHE A 50 6.63 -13.51 0.17
C PHE A 50 5.44 -12.67 -0.29
N VAL A 51 4.74 -12.04 0.66
CA VAL A 51 3.59 -11.18 0.38
C VAL A 51 4.00 -9.72 0.42
N LEU A 52 3.63 -8.94 -0.60
CA LEU A 52 3.63 -7.49 -0.63
C LEU A 52 2.19 -6.98 -0.41
N PRO A 53 1.87 -6.46 0.79
CA PRO A 53 0.58 -5.83 1.03
C PRO A 53 0.51 -4.47 0.36
N LEU A 54 -0.58 -4.23 -0.38
CA LEU A 54 -0.91 -2.98 -1.03
C LEU A 54 -2.02 -2.29 -0.24
N LEU A 55 -1.79 -1.06 0.19
CA LEU A 55 -2.80 -0.16 0.76
C LEU A 55 -3.19 0.86 -0.32
N PRO A 56 -4.27 0.61 -1.08
CA PRO A 56 -4.79 1.60 -2.02
C PRO A 56 -5.66 2.62 -1.29
N ASP A 57 -5.55 3.88 -1.67
CA ASP A 57 -6.54 4.93 -1.48
C ASP A 57 -7.25 4.89 -0.12
N THR A 58 -6.51 5.31 0.91
CA THR A 58 -6.99 5.32 2.30
C THR A 58 -7.67 6.64 2.68
N GLN A 59 -7.79 7.55 1.71
CA GLN A 59 -8.22 8.93 1.88
C GLN A 59 -9.59 9.07 2.55
N PHE A 60 -10.54 8.17 2.27
CA PHE A 60 -11.86 8.20 2.92
C PHE A 60 -11.82 7.74 4.39
N TYR A 61 -10.84 6.92 4.78
CA TYR A 61 -10.63 6.55 6.19
C TYR A 61 -9.96 7.70 6.94
N ALA A 62 -8.97 8.36 6.32
CA ALA A 62 -8.32 9.54 6.87
C ALA A 62 -9.27 10.74 7.00
N GLU A 63 -10.20 10.93 6.05
CA GLU A 63 -11.28 11.92 6.15
C GLU A 63 -12.17 11.69 7.39
N ASN A 64 -12.27 10.44 7.84
CA ASN A 64 -12.97 10.02 9.04
C ASN A 64 -14.40 10.58 9.16
N ASN A 65 -15.18 10.45 8.08
CA ASN A 65 -16.57 10.89 7.99
C ASN A 65 -16.80 12.41 8.03
N HIS A 66 -15.77 13.23 7.80
CA HIS A 66 -15.89 14.69 7.74
C HIS A 66 -15.80 15.20 6.29
N ARG A 67 -16.73 14.76 5.44
CA ARG A 67 -16.73 15.12 4.02
C ARG A 67 -16.94 16.60 3.82
N LYS A 68 -15.92 17.27 3.27
CA LYS A 68 -16.02 18.68 2.91
C LYS A 68 -16.99 18.89 1.75
N ARG A 69 -17.81 19.91 1.88
CA ARG A 69 -18.71 20.44 0.85
C ARG A 69 -18.29 21.88 0.51
N HIS A 70 -19.00 22.50 -0.43
CA HIS A 70 -18.76 23.90 -0.77
C HIS A 70 -19.05 24.83 0.41
N LEU A 71 -18.28 25.93 0.51
CA LEU A 71 -18.50 27.04 1.44
C LEU A 71 -18.52 26.62 2.93
N PHE A 72 -17.43 26.00 3.40
CA PHE A 72 -17.22 25.64 4.81
C PHE A 72 -18.26 24.69 5.42
N ARG A 73 -19.03 23.97 4.60
CA ARG A 73 -19.96 22.94 5.07
C ARG A 73 -19.27 21.59 5.08
N SER A 74 -19.66 20.74 6.03
CA SER A 74 -19.27 19.33 6.08
C SER A 74 -20.50 18.44 6.25
N GLU A 75 -20.41 17.21 5.79
CA GLU A 75 -21.40 16.16 6.02
C GLU A 75 -20.73 14.84 6.37
N GLN A 76 -21.52 13.86 6.79
CA GLN A 76 -21.06 12.48 6.89
C GLN A 76 -21.01 11.83 5.51
N ARG A 77 -19.84 11.31 5.13
CA ARG A 77 -19.67 10.48 3.92
C ARG A 77 -20.47 9.18 4.03
N PHE A 78 -20.42 8.57 5.20
CA PHE A 78 -21.09 7.33 5.56
C PHE A 78 -22.04 7.63 6.73
N PRO A 79 -23.31 7.99 6.43
CA PRO A 79 -24.28 8.31 7.46
C PRO A 79 -24.58 7.07 8.32
N ASP A 80 -24.99 7.32 9.57
CA ASP A 80 -25.50 6.31 10.50
C ASP A 80 -24.52 5.20 10.93
N LEU A 81 -23.21 5.36 10.68
CA LEU A 81 -22.20 4.45 11.23
C LEU A 81 -22.07 4.63 12.75
N PRO A 82 -22.14 3.55 13.55
CA PRO A 82 -21.95 3.61 15.00
C PRO A 82 -20.46 3.66 15.39
N TYR A 83 -19.56 3.88 14.43
CA TYR A 83 -18.11 3.94 14.60
C TYR A 83 -17.47 4.91 13.60
N GLN A 84 -16.21 5.25 13.85
CA GLN A 84 -15.39 6.12 13.01
C GLN A 84 -14.78 5.33 11.84
N PRO A 85 -14.93 5.78 10.57
CA PRO A 85 -14.30 5.14 9.41
C PRO A 85 -12.78 4.96 9.53
N ALA A 86 -12.09 5.83 10.29
CA ALA A 86 -10.66 5.69 10.56
C ALA A 86 -10.26 4.31 11.11
N LEU A 87 -11.16 3.63 11.85
CA LEU A 87 -10.89 2.28 12.36
C LEU A 87 -10.56 1.27 11.25
N ALA A 88 -11.04 1.48 10.02
CA ALA A 88 -10.67 0.62 8.90
C ALA A 88 -9.17 0.72 8.56
N PHE A 89 -8.61 1.93 8.54
CA PHE A 89 -7.19 2.15 8.29
C PHE A 89 -6.33 1.59 9.43
N PHE A 90 -6.70 1.86 10.68
CA PHE A 90 -6.02 1.28 11.84
C PHE A 90 -6.13 -0.26 11.87
N ALA A 91 -7.23 -0.85 11.41
CA ALA A 91 -7.37 -2.30 11.30
C ALA A 91 -6.42 -2.89 10.26
N GLN A 92 -6.28 -2.23 9.09
CA GLN A 92 -5.33 -2.64 8.06
C GLN A 92 -3.89 -2.65 8.62
N THR A 93 -3.43 -1.52 9.17
CA THR A 93 -2.05 -1.41 9.65
C THR A 93 -1.80 -2.29 10.87
N TYR A 94 -2.75 -2.43 11.79
CA TYR A 94 -2.61 -3.32 12.95
C TYR A 94 -2.56 -4.80 12.55
N TRP A 95 -3.42 -5.22 11.61
CA TRP A 95 -3.42 -6.60 11.13
C TRP A 95 -2.11 -6.94 10.42
N LEU A 96 -1.64 -6.06 9.54
CA LEU A 96 -0.36 -6.21 8.86
C LEU A 96 0.80 -6.24 9.86
N ALA A 97 0.82 -5.32 10.83
CA ALA A 97 1.83 -5.29 11.89
C ALA A 97 1.89 -6.60 12.69
N LYS A 98 0.74 -7.26 12.87
CA LYS A 98 0.63 -8.51 13.62
C LYS A 98 1.07 -9.74 12.83
N TYR A 99 0.81 -9.79 11.52
CA TYR A 99 1.01 -11.00 10.71
C TYR A 99 2.11 -10.86 9.65
N ALA A 100 2.83 -9.73 9.61
CA ALA A 100 3.91 -9.48 8.65
C ALA A 100 4.96 -10.60 8.62
N GLU A 101 5.42 -11.08 9.77
CA GLU A 101 6.42 -12.17 9.83
C GLU A 101 5.88 -13.46 9.20
N MET A 102 4.63 -13.82 9.49
CA MET A 102 3.99 -15.07 9.05
C MET A 102 3.74 -15.06 7.54
N LEU A 103 3.43 -13.88 7.00
CA LEU A 103 3.24 -13.63 5.56
C LEU A 103 4.54 -13.25 4.86
N GLN A 104 5.68 -13.29 5.58
CA GLN A 104 7.01 -12.97 5.05
C GLN A 104 7.11 -11.57 4.45
N VAL A 105 6.28 -10.62 4.91
CA VAL A 105 6.18 -9.26 4.37
C VAL A 105 7.52 -8.54 4.46
N PRO A 106 8.13 -8.14 3.33
CA PRO A 106 9.35 -7.34 3.35
C PRO A 106 9.09 -5.87 3.61
N LEU A 107 8.01 -5.34 3.04
CA LEU A 107 7.46 -4.03 3.33
C LEU A 107 6.00 -3.95 2.85
N VAL A 108 5.26 -3.01 3.40
CA VAL A 108 3.92 -2.59 2.93
C VAL A 108 4.08 -1.50 1.87
N VAL A 109 3.22 -1.46 0.86
CA VAL A 109 3.23 -0.45 -0.21
C VAL A 109 1.93 0.37 -0.13
N HIS A 110 2.03 1.64 0.25
CA HIS A 110 0.89 2.57 0.18
C HIS A 110 0.90 3.27 -1.18
N LEU A 111 -0.22 3.19 -1.92
CA LEU A 111 -0.26 3.54 -3.35
C LEU A 111 -0.63 5.01 -3.63
N GLY A 112 -0.64 5.85 -2.62
CA GLY A 112 -1.04 7.26 -2.70
C GLY A 112 -2.45 7.48 -2.18
N ASP A 113 -2.91 8.72 -2.27
CA ASP A 113 -4.19 9.18 -1.74
C ASP A 113 -4.38 8.76 -0.28
N VAL A 114 -3.45 9.28 0.54
CA VAL A 114 -3.39 9.07 1.98
C VAL A 114 -4.49 9.87 2.69
N VAL A 115 -4.75 11.09 2.23
CA VAL A 115 -5.79 11.99 2.75
C VAL A 115 -6.71 12.47 1.64
N GLU A 116 -7.95 12.82 1.95
CA GLU A 116 -8.92 13.27 0.91
C GLU A 116 -8.68 14.74 0.57
N ASN A 117 -8.20 15.50 1.55
CA ASN A 117 -7.99 16.94 1.43
C ASN A 117 -6.63 17.30 2.02
N ALA A 118 -5.62 17.49 1.17
CA ALA A 118 -4.27 17.91 1.56
C ALA A 118 -4.22 19.08 2.56
N GLY A 119 -5.16 20.02 2.48
CA GLY A 119 -5.26 21.16 3.40
C GLY A 119 -5.87 20.86 4.78
N VAL A 120 -6.20 19.62 5.12
CA VAL A 120 -6.82 19.24 6.40
C VAL A 120 -5.83 18.46 7.27
N VAL A 121 -5.23 19.17 8.23
CA VAL A 121 -4.21 18.61 9.14
C VAL A 121 -4.71 17.39 9.90
N THR A 122 -5.97 17.37 10.34
CA THR A 122 -6.51 16.23 11.10
C THR A 122 -6.55 14.92 10.28
N GLN A 123 -6.71 14.99 8.95
CA GLN A 123 -6.64 13.80 8.09
C GLN A 123 -5.23 13.23 8.06
N TRP A 124 -4.22 14.11 7.96
CA TRP A 124 -2.82 13.72 8.03
C TRP A 124 -2.45 13.14 9.39
N GLN A 125 -3.01 13.67 10.48
CA GLN A 125 -2.82 13.12 11.83
C GLN A 125 -3.43 11.72 11.97
N THR A 126 -4.63 11.50 11.46
CA THR A 126 -5.27 10.17 11.42
C THR A 126 -4.42 9.18 10.61
N ALA A 127 -4.03 9.53 9.38
CA ALA A 127 -3.21 8.66 8.54
C ALA A 127 -1.82 8.38 9.15
N SER A 128 -1.16 9.42 9.66
CA SER A 128 0.11 9.32 10.38
C SER A 128 0.02 8.37 11.57
N GLY A 129 -1.07 8.46 12.34
CA GLY A 129 -1.36 7.58 13.47
C GLY A 129 -1.58 6.13 13.07
N ALA A 130 -2.33 5.89 11.99
CA ALA A 130 -2.54 4.54 11.45
C ALA A 130 -1.22 3.91 11.02
N MET A 131 -0.41 4.63 10.22
CA MET A 131 0.89 4.15 9.72
C MET A 131 1.93 3.97 10.84
N ARG A 132 1.87 4.78 11.92
CA ARG A 132 2.74 4.62 13.09
C ARG A 132 2.62 3.24 13.76
N THR A 133 1.49 2.56 13.58
CA THR A 133 1.29 1.18 14.05
C THR A 133 2.30 0.21 13.42
N LEU A 134 2.67 0.40 12.15
CA LEU A 134 3.69 -0.41 11.48
C LEU A 134 5.09 -0.11 12.04
N GLU A 135 5.40 1.16 12.26
CA GLU A 135 6.67 1.65 12.80
C GLU A 135 6.95 1.10 14.20
N GLU A 136 5.96 1.19 15.09
CA GLU A 136 6.04 0.67 16.46
C GLU A 136 6.25 -0.85 16.51
N ARG A 137 5.95 -1.56 15.42
CA ARG A 137 6.14 -3.01 15.28
C ARG A 137 7.30 -3.40 14.37
N GLY A 138 8.05 -2.42 13.86
CA GLY A 138 9.19 -2.65 12.99
C GLY A 138 8.83 -3.27 11.63
N VAL A 139 7.60 -3.09 11.15
CA VAL A 139 7.18 -3.52 9.81
C VAL A 139 7.44 -2.37 8.83
N PRO A 140 8.36 -2.53 7.86
CA PRO A 140 8.68 -1.46 6.93
C PRO A 140 7.52 -1.13 6.02
N TYR A 141 7.44 0.11 5.56
CA TYR A 141 6.53 0.51 4.49
C TYR A 141 7.17 1.53 3.56
N SER A 142 6.65 1.59 2.34
CA SER A 142 6.84 2.67 1.38
C SER A 142 5.54 3.44 1.22
N ILE A 143 5.66 4.73 0.95
CA ILE A 143 4.51 5.61 0.74
C ILE A 143 4.87 6.70 -0.27
N ALA A 144 3.98 6.94 -1.21
CA ALA A 144 4.04 8.04 -2.16
C ALA A 144 2.75 8.87 -2.06
N THR A 145 2.75 10.04 -2.70
CA THR A 145 1.57 10.90 -2.87
C THR A 145 0.60 10.32 -3.90
N GLY A 146 -0.69 10.56 -3.72
CA GLY A 146 -1.69 10.61 -4.79
C GLY A 146 -2.11 12.06 -5.09
N GLU A 147 -3.09 12.27 -5.97
CA GLU A 147 -3.51 13.64 -6.30
C GLU A 147 -4.21 14.36 -5.15
N ARG A 148 -4.84 13.63 -4.21
CA ARG A 148 -5.55 14.20 -3.05
C ARG A 148 -4.62 14.66 -1.93
N ASP A 149 -3.40 14.14 -1.94
CA ASP A 149 -2.33 14.47 -1.00
C ASP A 149 -1.65 15.81 -1.33
N VAL A 150 -1.91 16.36 -2.52
CA VAL A 150 -1.27 17.57 -3.03
C VAL A 150 -2.16 18.79 -2.82
N HIS A 151 -1.58 19.86 -2.28
CA HIS A 151 -2.27 21.13 -2.13
C HIS A 151 -2.28 21.92 -3.46
N GLU A 152 -3.48 22.27 -3.95
CA GLU A 152 -3.74 22.93 -5.26
C GLU A 152 -3.53 22.02 -6.49
N GLU A 153 -4.03 22.45 -7.66
CA GLU A 153 -4.03 21.63 -8.88
C GLU A 153 -2.63 21.08 -9.20
N ALA A 154 -2.55 19.74 -9.20
CA ALA A 154 -1.74 18.87 -10.06
C ALA A 154 -0.41 19.41 -10.61
N SER A 155 0.39 20.09 -9.77
CA SER A 155 1.74 20.50 -10.16
C SER A 155 2.68 19.29 -10.14
N SER A 156 3.78 19.35 -10.90
CA SER A 156 4.90 18.44 -10.67
C SER A 156 5.48 18.65 -9.27
N ASP A 157 6.18 17.64 -8.75
CA ASP A 157 6.80 17.66 -7.41
C ASP A 157 7.73 18.88 -7.17
N ASP A 158 8.34 19.44 -8.21
CA ASP A 158 9.21 20.61 -8.18
C ASP A 158 8.46 21.96 -8.08
N ARG A 159 7.12 21.93 -8.17
CA ARG A 159 6.22 23.09 -8.13
C ARG A 159 5.21 23.04 -6.99
N ARG A 160 5.40 22.12 -6.03
CA ARG A 160 4.52 21.94 -4.87
C ARG A 160 4.37 23.22 -4.06
N SER A 161 3.16 23.47 -3.56
CA SER A 161 2.88 24.58 -2.64
C SER A 161 3.65 24.41 -1.33
N PHE A 162 4.02 25.51 -0.68
CA PHE A 162 4.54 25.48 0.69
C PHE A 162 3.50 25.02 1.72
N LEU A 163 2.23 24.95 1.32
CA LEU A 163 1.13 24.40 2.11
C LEU A 163 1.00 22.88 1.98
N ASP A 164 1.75 22.25 1.07
CA ASP A 164 1.84 20.80 0.97
C ASP A 164 2.38 20.21 2.28
N ARG A 165 1.76 19.13 2.74
CA ARG A 165 2.03 18.54 4.06
C ARG A 165 2.59 17.13 3.97
N PHE A 166 2.70 16.55 2.78
CA PHE A 166 3.12 15.16 2.68
C PHE A 166 4.50 14.95 3.32
N ALA A 167 5.48 15.80 3.01
CA ALA A 167 6.82 15.72 3.58
C ALA A 167 6.86 16.01 5.10
N ASP A 168 5.92 16.79 5.64
CA ASP A 168 5.81 17.04 7.09
C ASP A 168 5.44 15.75 7.84
N HIS A 169 4.66 14.87 7.21
CA HIS A 169 4.14 13.65 7.82
C HIS A 169 4.87 12.38 7.40
N PHE A 170 5.38 12.31 6.17
CA PHE A 170 5.96 11.11 5.55
C PHE A 170 7.30 11.38 4.83
N GLY A 171 7.97 12.48 5.16
CA GLY A 171 9.27 12.83 4.58
C GLY A 171 10.43 11.94 5.04
N PRO A 172 11.66 12.21 4.52
CA PRO A 172 12.84 11.35 4.69
C PRO A 172 13.23 11.06 6.14
N GLN A 173 13.01 12.00 7.06
CA GLN A 173 13.35 11.82 8.47
C GLN A 173 12.54 10.68 9.11
N ARG A 174 11.27 10.53 8.70
CA ARG A 174 10.40 9.45 9.13
C ARG A 174 10.67 8.17 8.34
N ALA A 175 10.89 8.29 7.02
CA ALA A 175 11.23 7.16 6.17
C ALA A 175 12.51 6.44 6.64
N ALA A 176 13.47 7.18 7.21
CA ALA A 176 14.68 6.61 7.81
C ALA A 176 14.44 5.67 9.01
N TRP A 177 13.22 5.60 9.56
CA TRP A 177 12.86 4.60 10.57
C TRP A 177 12.61 3.21 9.97
N GLN A 178 12.37 3.13 8.66
CA GLN A 178 12.12 1.87 7.98
C GLN A 178 13.45 1.17 7.69
N SER A 179 13.58 -0.09 8.08
CA SER A 179 14.82 -0.87 7.91
C SER A 179 15.19 -1.12 6.43
N THR A 180 14.25 -0.95 5.52
CA THR A 180 14.43 -1.10 4.07
C THR A 180 14.75 0.21 3.36
N TYR A 181 14.61 1.37 4.02
CA TYR A 181 14.80 2.67 3.39
C TYR A 181 16.27 2.90 3.02
N VAL A 182 16.51 3.26 1.76
CA VAL A 182 17.86 3.54 1.22
C VAL A 182 18.04 5.03 0.93
N GLY A 183 16.96 5.74 0.58
CA GLY A 183 17.03 7.16 0.27
C GLY A 183 15.74 7.71 -0.32
N SER A 184 15.78 8.99 -0.63
CA SER A 184 14.69 9.72 -1.27
C SER A 184 15.24 10.61 -2.38
N ASP A 185 14.33 11.07 -3.24
CA ASP A 185 14.64 12.14 -4.18
C ASP A 185 15.00 13.44 -3.43
N PRO A 186 15.56 14.45 -4.13
CA PRO A 186 15.97 15.71 -3.50
C PRO A 186 14.85 16.45 -2.75
N LYS A 187 13.57 16.20 -3.07
CA LYS A 187 12.43 16.82 -2.38
C LYS A 187 11.90 15.98 -1.22
N GLY A 188 12.30 14.72 -1.11
CA GLY A 188 11.81 13.83 -0.06
C GLY A 188 10.39 13.32 -0.27
N LEU A 189 9.89 13.37 -1.51
CA LEU A 189 8.52 12.99 -1.89
C LEU A 189 8.49 11.59 -2.55
N SER A 190 9.61 11.15 -3.10
CA SER A 190 9.80 9.80 -3.61
C SER A 190 10.80 9.03 -2.73
N GLN A 191 10.65 7.71 -2.64
CA GLN A 191 11.41 6.85 -1.74
C GLN A 191 11.96 5.64 -2.49
N VAL A 192 13.17 5.23 -2.14
CA VAL A 192 13.75 3.94 -2.53
C VAL A 192 13.90 3.04 -1.32
N HIS A 193 13.43 1.81 -1.46
CA HIS A 193 13.60 0.75 -0.49
C HIS A 193 14.35 -0.44 -1.10
N LEU A 194 15.27 -1.02 -0.35
CA LEU A 194 15.98 -2.25 -0.71
C LEU A 194 15.69 -3.30 0.36
N PHE A 195 15.30 -4.49 -0.07
CA PHE A 195 15.01 -5.60 0.83
C PHE A 195 15.49 -6.92 0.24
N GLN A 196 15.63 -7.94 1.11
CA GLN A 196 16.00 -9.28 0.70
C GLN A 196 14.98 -10.32 1.15
N ARG A 197 14.70 -11.28 0.27
CA ARG A 197 13.92 -12.48 0.57
C ARG A 197 14.56 -13.67 -0.12
N TYR A 198 14.77 -14.75 0.63
CA TYR A 198 15.35 -16.01 0.14
C TYR A 198 16.68 -15.84 -0.61
N GLY A 199 17.53 -14.94 -0.12
CA GLY A 199 18.83 -14.63 -0.74
C GLY A 199 18.75 -13.70 -1.96
N GLN A 200 17.55 -13.33 -2.40
CA GLN A 200 17.35 -12.41 -3.51
C GLN A 200 17.10 -10.98 -3.01
N SER A 201 17.81 -10.01 -3.59
CA SER A 201 17.55 -8.58 -3.36
C SER A 201 16.47 -8.07 -4.32
N PHE A 202 15.63 -7.17 -3.83
CA PHE A 202 14.63 -6.45 -4.59
C PHE A 202 14.68 -4.97 -4.22
N LEU A 203 14.48 -4.12 -5.21
CA LEU A 203 14.39 -2.68 -5.04
C LEU A 203 12.95 -2.26 -5.29
N LEU A 204 12.39 -1.44 -4.40
CA LEU A 204 11.09 -0.80 -4.59
C LEU A 204 11.29 0.71 -4.70
N LEU A 205 10.88 1.28 -5.83
CA LEU A 205 10.78 2.72 -6.05
C LEU A 205 9.34 3.16 -5.86
N ALA A 206 9.08 3.99 -4.85
CA ALA A 206 7.81 4.67 -4.69
C ALA A 206 7.99 6.12 -5.16
N LEU A 207 7.44 6.43 -6.34
CA LEU A 207 7.53 7.77 -6.93
C LEU A 207 6.27 8.58 -6.64
N ASP A 208 6.47 9.87 -6.41
CA ASP A 208 5.42 10.88 -6.33
C ASP A 208 4.42 10.72 -7.50
N TRP A 209 3.15 11.09 -7.27
CA TRP A 209 2.06 10.93 -8.26
C TRP A 209 2.33 11.66 -9.58
N ASN A 210 3.12 12.73 -9.55
CA ASN A 210 3.47 13.54 -10.71
C ASN A 210 4.97 13.95 -10.64
N PRO A 211 5.87 13.00 -10.91
CA PRO A 211 7.31 13.21 -10.72
C PRO A 211 7.85 14.17 -11.78
N SER A 212 8.69 15.13 -11.37
CA SER A 212 9.40 15.99 -12.33
C SER A 212 10.52 15.24 -13.05
N GLU A 213 11.06 15.87 -14.10
CA GLU A 213 12.27 15.38 -14.77
C GLU A 213 13.45 15.18 -13.80
N ALA A 214 13.59 16.02 -12.76
CA ALA A 214 14.65 15.85 -11.75
C ALA A 214 14.47 14.56 -10.95
N THR A 215 13.23 14.23 -10.59
CA THR A 215 12.88 12.99 -9.90
C THR A 215 13.05 11.77 -10.81
N LEU A 216 12.71 11.87 -12.10
CA LEU A 216 12.96 10.80 -13.06
C LEU A 216 14.46 10.54 -13.28
N VAL A 217 15.28 11.60 -13.33
CA VAL A 217 16.74 11.47 -13.39
C VAL A 217 17.30 10.80 -12.13
N TRP A 218 16.79 11.17 -10.95
CA TRP A 218 17.15 10.51 -9.70
C TRP A 218 16.73 9.03 -9.68
N ALA A 219 15.51 8.72 -10.12
CA ALA A 219 15.02 7.34 -10.19
C ALA A 219 15.89 6.50 -11.15
N GLN A 220 16.27 7.07 -12.30
CA GLN A 220 17.19 6.42 -13.23
C GLN A 220 18.56 6.17 -12.59
N SER A 221 19.14 7.16 -11.87
CA SER A 221 20.43 6.94 -11.23
C SER A 221 20.38 5.84 -10.17
N VAL A 222 19.28 5.73 -9.41
CA VAL A 222 19.08 4.64 -8.46
C VAL A 222 19.04 3.28 -9.17
N ILE A 223 18.34 3.18 -10.30
CA ILE A 223 18.28 1.95 -11.10
C ILE A 223 19.66 1.59 -11.68
N ASP A 224 20.40 2.57 -12.18
CA ASP A 224 21.74 2.40 -12.75
C ASP A 224 22.77 1.93 -11.71
N GLU A 225 22.63 2.38 -10.46
CA GLU A 225 23.45 1.94 -9.32
C GLU A 225 23.15 0.49 -8.90
N HIS A 226 22.04 -0.09 -9.36
CA HIS A 226 21.59 -1.44 -9.03
C HIS A 226 21.31 -2.29 -10.29
N PRO A 227 22.29 -2.51 -11.18
CA PRO A 227 22.09 -3.07 -12.53
C PRO A 227 21.61 -4.52 -12.57
N HIS A 228 21.65 -5.23 -11.44
CA HIS A 228 21.28 -6.65 -11.33
C HIS A 228 20.24 -6.91 -10.23
N VAL A 229 19.51 -5.88 -9.82
CA VAL A 229 18.45 -5.99 -8.81
C VAL A 229 17.10 -5.80 -9.49
N PRO A 230 16.16 -6.77 -9.39
CA PRO A 230 14.78 -6.58 -9.81
C PRO A 230 14.13 -5.37 -9.13
N VAL A 231 13.44 -4.55 -9.91
CA VAL A 231 12.79 -3.31 -9.48
C VAL A 231 11.27 -3.45 -9.56
N ILE A 232 10.61 -3.11 -8.45
CA ILE A 232 9.18 -2.88 -8.34
C ILE A 232 8.95 -1.37 -8.32
N LEU A 233 8.12 -0.86 -9.23
CA LEU A 233 7.81 0.57 -9.31
C LEU A 233 6.38 0.83 -8.82
N ALA A 234 6.23 1.63 -7.77
CA ALA A 234 4.95 2.14 -7.30
C ALA A 234 4.83 3.64 -7.61
N SER A 235 3.70 4.05 -8.14
CA SER A 235 3.27 5.45 -8.27
C SER A 235 1.75 5.47 -8.38
N HIS A 236 1.09 6.58 -8.08
CA HIS A 236 -0.36 6.58 -7.91
C HIS A 236 -1.14 6.28 -9.20
N SER A 237 -0.71 6.82 -10.34
CA SER A 237 -1.42 6.70 -11.63
C SER A 237 -0.48 6.18 -12.73
N ILE A 238 -0.45 4.86 -12.93
CA ILE A 238 0.34 4.20 -13.99
C ILE A 238 -0.60 3.58 -15.03
N LEU A 239 -1.44 2.66 -14.60
CA LEU A 239 -2.58 2.18 -15.38
C LEU A 239 -3.86 2.87 -14.94
N ARG A 240 -4.84 2.88 -15.83
CA ARG A 240 -6.25 3.15 -15.53
C ARG A 240 -7.13 2.03 -16.05
N ARG A 241 -8.29 1.86 -15.42
CA ARG A 241 -9.35 0.97 -15.88
C ARG A 241 -10.31 1.74 -16.76
N THR A 242 -10.47 1.30 -18.01
CA THR A 242 -11.47 1.89 -18.91
C THR A 242 -12.89 1.59 -18.44
N ALA A 243 -13.88 2.31 -18.98
CA ALA A 243 -15.29 2.00 -18.73
C ALA A 243 -15.68 0.56 -19.17
N GLY A 244 -14.96 -0.01 -20.14
CA GLY A 244 -15.13 -1.41 -20.58
C GLY A 244 -14.50 -2.43 -19.63
N GLY A 245 -13.70 -1.99 -18.65
CA GLY A 245 -12.97 -2.84 -17.71
C GLY A 245 -11.57 -3.25 -18.17
N ASP A 246 -11.13 -2.77 -19.33
CA ASP A 246 -9.77 -3.03 -19.85
C ASP A 246 -8.72 -2.12 -19.21
N ALA A 247 -7.47 -2.59 -19.20
CA ALA A 247 -6.32 -1.85 -18.70
C ALA A 247 -5.65 -0.98 -19.80
N GLU A 248 -5.42 0.29 -19.50
CA GLU A 248 -4.68 1.21 -20.37
C GLU A 248 -3.65 2.01 -19.57
N LEU A 249 -2.57 2.47 -20.22
CA LEU A 249 -1.68 3.43 -19.58
C LEU A 249 -2.48 4.68 -19.24
N SER A 250 -2.29 5.20 -18.02
CA SER A 250 -2.97 6.40 -17.58
C SER A 250 -2.47 7.61 -18.36
N HIS A 251 -3.43 8.27 -19.01
CA HIS A 251 -3.27 9.60 -19.60
C HIS A 251 -4.11 10.62 -18.81
N GLU A 252 -4.68 10.21 -17.68
CA GLU A 252 -5.45 11.07 -16.81
C GLU A 252 -4.51 12.07 -16.13
N ASP A 253 -5.07 13.23 -15.82
CA ASP A 253 -4.37 14.37 -15.26
C ASP A 253 -3.10 14.77 -16.03
N ASN A 254 -1.92 14.60 -15.42
CA ASN A 254 -0.63 14.96 -16.00
C ASN A 254 -0.04 13.86 -16.89
N ALA A 255 -0.83 12.84 -17.25
CA ALA A 255 -0.40 11.69 -18.05
C ALA A 255 0.83 10.97 -17.47
N SER A 256 0.90 10.87 -16.14
CA SER A 256 2.05 10.31 -15.42
C SER A 256 2.30 8.85 -15.80
N GLY A 257 1.25 8.05 -16.08
CA GLY A 257 1.41 6.66 -16.52
C GLY A 257 2.12 6.52 -17.87
N ALA A 258 1.69 7.28 -18.88
CA ALA A 258 2.35 7.30 -20.18
C ALA A 258 3.78 7.90 -20.08
N LEU A 259 3.96 8.95 -19.28
CA LEU A 259 5.27 9.55 -19.00
C LEU A 259 6.23 8.53 -18.39
N LEU A 260 5.82 7.84 -17.32
CA LEU A 260 6.62 6.83 -16.64
C LEU A 260 6.95 5.66 -17.58
N TRP A 261 5.98 5.23 -18.39
CA TRP A 261 6.22 4.19 -19.38
C TRP A 261 7.33 4.57 -20.36
N GLU A 262 7.21 5.76 -20.96
CA GLU A 262 8.13 6.25 -22.00
C GLU A 262 9.49 6.69 -21.47
N ARG A 263 9.56 7.24 -20.25
CA ARG A 263 10.79 7.84 -19.72
C ARG A 263 11.59 6.91 -18.81
N LEU A 264 10.95 5.91 -18.22
CA LEU A 264 11.57 5.07 -17.19
C LEU A 264 11.30 3.57 -17.43
N ILE A 265 10.05 3.13 -17.46
CA ILE A 265 9.70 1.71 -17.37
C ILE A 265 10.22 0.93 -18.58
N ARG A 266 9.90 1.35 -19.80
CA ARG A 266 10.20 0.53 -21.00
C ARG A 266 11.68 0.41 -21.32
N HIS A 267 12.51 1.30 -20.77
CA HIS A 267 13.95 1.34 -21.02
C HIS A 267 14.78 0.57 -19.98
N ASN A 268 14.20 0.27 -18.81
CA ASN A 268 14.91 -0.34 -17.70
C ASN A 268 14.50 -1.79 -17.52
N ASP A 269 15.41 -2.70 -17.87
CA ASP A 269 15.14 -4.14 -17.78
C ASP A 269 14.96 -4.63 -16.34
N GLN A 270 15.44 -3.87 -15.35
CA GLN A 270 15.19 -4.14 -13.94
C GLN A 270 13.71 -4.05 -13.56
N ILE A 271 12.93 -3.16 -14.20
CA ILE A 271 11.52 -2.98 -13.85
C ILE A 271 10.71 -4.14 -14.42
N PHE A 272 10.13 -4.94 -13.53
CA PHE A 272 9.33 -6.12 -13.90
C PHE A 272 7.90 -6.07 -13.38
N LEU A 273 7.65 -5.24 -12.37
CA LEU A 273 6.35 -5.08 -11.73
C LEU A 273 6.08 -3.61 -11.47
N THR A 274 4.90 -3.13 -11.87
CA THR A 274 4.40 -1.81 -11.49
C THR A 274 3.12 -1.91 -10.66
N LEU A 275 2.96 -1.01 -9.71
CA LEU A 275 1.85 -0.97 -8.75
C LEU A 275 1.24 0.43 -8.72
N ASN A 276 -0.07 0.56 -8.92
CA ASN A 276 -0.76 1.85 -8.83
C ASN A 276 -2.22 1.71 -8.38
N ALA A 277 -2.87 2.85 -8.11
CA ALA A 277 -4.28 2.92 -7.71
C ALA A 277 -5.03 3.97 -8.56
N HIS A 278 -5.71 4.95 -7.96
CA HIS A 278 -6.39 6.09 -8.61
C HIS A 278 -7.70 5.80 -9.36
N SER A 279 -7.79 4.68 -10.06
CA SER A 279 -8.97 4.32 -10.88
C SER A 279 -9.76 3.19 -10.24
N ASP A 280 -11.08 3.37 -10.03
CA ASP A 280 -11.96 2.38 -9.35
C ASP A 280 -11.80 0.95 -9.88
N GLY A 281 -11.64 0.00 -8.95
CA GLY A 281 -11.54 -1.42 -9.20
C GLY A 281 -10.10 -1.90 -9.35
N ALA A 282 -9.90 -2.99 -10.09
CA ALA A 282 -8.56 -3.51 -10.34
C ALA A 282 -8.41 -3.97 -11.78
N VAL A 283 -7.20 -3.83 -12.30
CA VAL A 283 -6.80 -4.37 -13.60
C VAL A 283 -5.36 -4.83 -13.60
N HIS A 284 -5.04 -5.74 -14.52
CA HIS A 284 -3.68 -6.11 -14.86
C HIS A 284 -3.42 -5.87 -16.34
N LYS A 285 -2.19 -5.48 -16.66
CA LYS A 285 -1.67 -5.47 -18.02
C LYS A 285 -0.26 -6.02 -18.04
N ARG A 286 0.08 -6.79 -19.06
CA ARG A 286 1.45 -7.16 -19.37
C ARG A 286 1.90 -6.45 -20.64
N LEU A 287 2.97 -5.68 -20.54
CA LEU A 287 3.65 -5.04 -21.66
C LEU A 287 5.07 -5.61 -21.82
N LEU A 288 5.66 -5.46 -22.99
CA LEU A 288 7.07 -5.77 -23.21
C LEU A 288 7.88 -4.47 -23.14
N ASN A 289 8.99 -4.50 -22.42
CA ASN A 289 9.99 -3.44 -22.46
C ASN A 289 10.79 -3.48 -23.77
N ASP A 290 11.69 -2.52 -23.96
CA ASP A 290 12.50 -2.39 -25.18
C ASP A 290 13.48 -3.55 -25.39
N LEU A 291 13.76 -4.33 -24.34
CA LEU A 291 14.59 -5.53 -24.40
C LEU A 291 13.78 -6.81 -24.67
N GLY A 292 12.45 -6.69 -24.79
CA GLY A 292 11.54 -7.80 -25.05
C GLY A 292 11.14 -8.61 -23.82
N HIS A 293 11.46 -8.15 -22.61
CA HIS A 293 11.05 -8.78 -21.37
C HIS A 293 9.74 -8.19 -20.83
N SER A 294 8.96 -9.01 -20.12
CA SER A 294 7.66 -8.59 -19.59
C SER A 294 7.79 -7.62 -18.41
N VAL A 295 6.87 -6.66 -18.39
CA VAL A 295 6.52 -5.83 -17.24
C VAL A 295 5.06 -6.11 -16.91
N ASP A 296 4.83 -6.69 -15.74
CA ASP A 296 3.49 -6.88 -15.17
C ASP A 296 3.06 -5.60 -14.47
N MET A 297 1.89 -5.10 -14.80
CA MET A 297 1.39 -3.83 -14.31
C MET A 297 0.07 -4.10 -13.60
N VAL A 298 0.02 -3.85 -12.29
CA VAL A 298 -1.13 -4.14 -11.44
C VAL A 298 -1.68 -2.82 -10.90
N MET A 299 -2.97 -2.61 -11.12
CA MET A 299 -3.72 -1.49 -10.56
C MET A 299 -4.78 -2.03 -9.62
N VAL A 300 -4.91 -1.44 -8.44
CA VAL A 300 -5.96 -1.78 -7.48
C VAL A 300 -6.40 -0.55 -6.71
N ASP A 301 -7.70 -0.33 -6.65
CA ASP A 301 -8.34 0.72 -5.88
C ASP A 301 -9.73 0.26 -5.42
N TYR A 302 -9.96 0.36 -4.10
CA TYR A 302 -11.21 -0.02 -3.46
C TYR A 302 -12.00 1.17 -2.90
N GLN A 303 -11.54 2.42 -3.08
CA GLN A 303 -12.11 3.58 -2.40
C GLN A 303 -13.61 3.78 -2.70
N HIS A 304 -14.07 3.35 -3.86
CA HIS A 304 -15.47 3.48 -4.28
C HIS A 304 -16.31 2.21 -4.03
N GLN A 305 -15.71 1.19 -3.44
CA GLN A 305 -16.44 0.02 -2.94
C GLN A 305 -17.14 0.33 -1.60
N TYR A 306 -17.90 -0.62 -1.06
CA TYR A 306 -18.72 -0.41 0.13
C TYR A 306 -17.96 0.29 1.27
N LEU A 307 -18.52 1.38 1.82
CA LEU A 307 -17.93 2.16 2.93
C LEU A 307 -16.45 2.53 2.71
N GLY A 308 -16.10 2.97 1.49
CA GLY A 308 -14.71 3.34 1.17
C GLY A 308 -13.82 2.14 0.91
N GLY A 309 -14.39 0.98 0.55
CA GLY A 309 -13.70 -0.31 0.55
C GLY A 309 -13.73 -1.03 1.89
N ASN A 310 -14.26 -0.41 2.96
CA ASN A 310 -14.50 -1.05 4.24
C ASN A 310 -13.26 -1.78 4.81
N GLY A 311 -12.07 -1.22 4.60
CA GLY A 311 -10.77 -1.77 5.02
C GLY A 311 -10.14 -2.77 4.05
N LEU A 312 -10.66 -2.92 2.83
CA LEU A 312 -10.04 -3.77 1.80
C LEU A 312 -8.61 -3.32 1.48
N LEU A 313 -7.69 -4.28 1.49
CA LEU A 313 -6.33 -4.18 0.97
C LEU A 313 -6.10 -5.33 -0.01
N GLN A 314 -5.03 -5.26 -0.81
CA GLN A 314 -4.64 -6.37 -1.69
C GLN A 314 -3.32 -6.98 -1.20
N LEU A 315 -3.31 -8.28 -0.99
CA LEU A 315 -2.10 -9.04 -0.69
C LEU A 315 -1.57 -9.63 -1.99
N LEU A 316 -0.35 -9.24 -2.37
CA LEU A 316 0.32 -9.71 -3.58
C LEU A 316 1.43 -10.70 -3.22
N GLU A 317 1.24 -11.99 -3.46
CA GLU A 317 2.26 -13.02 -3.21
C GLU A 317 3.16 -13.19 -4.45
N LEU A 318 4.45 -12.96 -4.25
CA LEU A 318 5.49 -13.31 -5.22
C LEU A 318 6.01 -14.69 -4.83
N ASP A 319 5.60 -15.71 -5.58
CA ASP A 319 6.04 -17.09 -5.40
C ASP A 319 7.18 -17.40 -6.37
N LEU A 320 8.41 -17.19 -5.89
CA LEU A 320 9.63 -17.40 -6.67
C LEU A 320 9.90 -18.88 -6.95
N GLN A 321 9.33 -19.79 -6.16
CA GLN A 321 9.48 -21.24 -6.37
C GLN A 321 8.52 -21.77 -7.43
N ARG A 322 7.26 -21.31 -7.41
CA ARG A 322 6.22 -21.76 -8.33
C ARG A 322 6.10 -20.87 -9.58
N ASN A 323 6.88 -19.79 -9.67
CA ASN A 323 6.84 -18.84 -10.78
C ASN A 323 5.48 -18.14 -10.94
N HIS A 324 4.86 -17.75 -9.83
CA HIS A 324 3.57 -17.08 -9.84
C HIS A 324 3.61 -15.71 -9.16
N LEU A 325 2.71 -14.84 -9.61
CA LEU A 325 2.28 -13.63 -8.94
C LEU A 325 0.79 -13.79 -8.60
N GLY A 326 0.46 -13.89 -7.31
CA GLY A 326 -0.92 -14.10 -6.83
C GLY A 326 -1.47 -12.88 -6.12
N GLY A 327 -2.73 -12.52 -6.38
CA GLY A 327 -3.45 -11.46 -5.67
C GLY A 327 -4.59 -12.00 -4.83
N LEU A 328 -4.78 -11.44 -3.63
CA LEU A 328 -5.93 -11.71 -2.76
C LEU A 328 -6.41 -10.42 -2.08
N ALA A 329 -7.66 -10.04 -2.32
CA ALA A 329 -8.32 -9.00 -1.55
C ALA A 329 -8.71 -9.51 -0.16
N LEU A 330 -8.49 -8.67 0.85
CA LEU A 330 -8.82 -8.93 2.24
C LEU A 330 -9.23 -7.63 2.92
N SER A 331 -10.33 -7.64 3.69
CA SER A 331 -10.64 -6.57 4.63
C SER A 331 -10.38 -7.03 6.06
N PRO A 332 -9.24 -6.65 6.67
CA PRO A 332 -9.00 -6.91 8.08
C PRO A 332 -10.09 -6.32 8.97
N TRP A 333 -10.62 -5.15 8.63
CA TRP A 333 -11.64 -4.45 9.43
C TRP A 333 -12.88 -5.31 9.68
N VAL A 334 -13.33 -6.07 8.68
CA VAL A 334 -14.53 -6.93 8.79
C VAL A 334 -14.40 -7.97 9.91
N LEU A 335 -13.17 -8.42 10.24
CA LEU A 335 -12.93 -9.33 11.38
C LEU A 335 -13.37 -8.72 12.70
N TRP A 336 -13.05 -7.45 12.94
CA TRP A 336 -13.46 -6.73 14.15
C TRP A 336 -14.89 -6.24 14.06
N LYS A 337 -15.30 -5.68 12.92
CA LYS A 337 -16.66 -5.15 12.72
C LYS A 337 -17.72 -6.20 13.03
N ARG A 338 -17.55 -7.43 12.55
CA ARG A 338 -18.47 -8.54 12.81
C ARG A 338 -18.61 -8.87 14.30
N GLN A 339 -17.55 -8.70 15.08
CA GLN A 339 -17.54 -9.03 16.51
C GLN A 339 -18.02 -7.87 17.40
N PHE A 340 -17.60 -6.63 17.09
CA PHE A 340 -17.79 -5.49 17.98
C PHE A 340 -18.86 -4.50 17.51
N TYR A 341 -19.25 -4.57 16.24
CA TYR A 341 -20.30 -3.75 15.63
C TYR A 341 -21.29 -4.60 14.81
N PRO A 342 -21.84 -5.71 15.36
CA PRO A 342 -22.72 -6.62 14.61
C PRO A 342 -23.98 -5.94 14.07
N GLN A 343 -24.45 -4.87 14.72
CA GLN A 343 -25.57 -4.05 14.27
C GLN A 343 -25.31 -3.26 12.99
N ALA A 344 -24.03 -3.03 12.65
CA ALA A 344 -23.61 -2.35 11.43
C ALA A 344 -23.06 -3.33 10.38
N TYR A 345 -23.12 -4.64 10.66
CA TYR A 345 -22.69 -5.68 9.74
C TYR A 345 -23.79 -5.97 8.70
N THR A 346 -23.44 -5.86 7.43
CA THR A 346 -24.31 -6.07 6.28
C THR A 346 -23.83 -7.32 5.53
N PRO A 347 -24.54 -8.45 5.56
CA PRO A 347 -24.11 -9.66 4.87
C PRO A 347 -24.15 -9.49 3.35
N CYS A 348 -23.20 -10.11 2.65
CA CYS A 348 -23.17 -10.11 1.20
C CYS A 348 -24.16 -11.10 0.60
N GLU A 349 -24.87 -10.68 -0.46
CA GLU A 349 -25.76 -11.58 -1.22
C GLU A 349 -24.98 -12.66 -1.98
N THR A 350 -23.80 -12.29 -2.48
CA THR A 350 -22.89 -13.19 -3.19
C THR A 350 -21.51 -13.14 -2.58
N PRO A 351 -20.76 -14.25 -2.56
CA PRO A 351 -19.42 -14.26 -1.97
C PRO A 351 -18.38 -13.47 -2.79
N GLN A 352 -18.70 -13.05 -4.02
CA GLN A 352 -17.85 -12.22 -4.88
C GLN A 352 -18.11 -10.72 -4.71
N ALA A 353 -19.15 -10.32 -3.99
CA ALA A 353 -19.56 -8.92 -3.90
C ALA A 353 -18.51 -8.07 -3.17
N LEU A 354 -18.21 -6.91 -3.75
CA LEU A 354 -17.41 -5.84 -3.12
C LEU A 354 -18.26 -4.61 -2.78
N ARG A 355 -19.48 -4.56 -3.30
CA ARG A 355 -20.39 -3.42 -3.17
C ARG A 355 -21.50 -3.75 -2.19
N ASP A 356 -21.93 -2.72 -1.46
CA ASP A 356 -23.11 -2.72 -0.59
C ASP A 356 -23.11 -3.72 0.59
N CYS A 357 -21.98 -4.38 0.89
CA CYS A 357 -21.91 -5.37 1.96
C CYS A 357 -20.51 -5.52 2.61
N ASP A 358 -20.49 -6.17 3.78
CA ASP A 358 -19.28 -6.52 4.52
C ASP A 358 -18.63 -7.79 3.99
N GLN A 359 -17.58 -7.61 3.19
CA GLN A 359 -16.80 -8.71 2.62
C GLN A 359 -15.43 -8.82 3.29
N LEU A 360 -15.20 -9.92 4.03
CA LEU A 360 -13.88 -10.21 4.61
C LEU A 360 -12.87 -10.58 3.53
N MET A 361 -13.21 -11.56 2.70
CA MET A 361 -12.29 -12.13 1.71
C MET A 361 -13.12 -12.60 0.52
N PRO A 362 -13.34 -11.74 -0.50
CA PRO A 362 -14.19 -12.06 -1.64
C PRO A 362 -13.73 -13.34 -2.34
N ALA A 363 -14.68 -14.14 -2.81
CA ALA A 363 -14.44 -15.32 -3.64
C ALA A 363 -13.91 -14.91 -5.02
N ASN A 364 -13.30 -15.87 -5.72
CA ASN A 364 -12.78 -15.65 -7.07
C ASN A 364 -13.87 -15.08 -8.00
N ALA A 365 -13.50 -14.08 -8.79
CA ALA A 365 -14.34 -13.42 -9.79
C ALA A 365 -13.55 -13.30 -11.11
N PRO A 366 -14.20 -13.09 -12.26
CA PRO A 366 -13.50 -12.98 -13.54
C PRO A 366 -12.54 -11.78 -13.67
N GLY A 367 -12.71 -10.75 -12.83
CA GLY A 367 -11.85 -9.57 -12.80
C GLY A 367 -10.60 -9.74 -11.94
N TRP A 368 -9.89 -8.64 -11.73
CA TRP A 368 -8.62 -8.61 -11.00
C TRP A 368 -8.79 -8.16 -9.54
N GLU A 369 -10.01 -7.77 -9.16
CA GLU A 369 -10.32 -7.14 -7.88
C GLU A 369 -10.30 -8.12 -6.71
N ASN A 370 -10.75 -9.36 -6.90
CA ASN A 370 -10.92 -10.30 -5.81
C ASN A 370 -9.70 -11.18 -5.60
N ARG A 371 -9.39 -11.99 -6.62
CA ARG A 371 -8.30 -12.97 -6.63
C ARG A 371 -7.78 -13.11 -8.04
N PHE A 372 -6.47 -13.26 -8.20
CA PHE A 372 -5.88 -13.56 -9.48
C PHE A 372 -4.57 -14.32 -9.31
N GLN A 373 -4.11 -14.94 -10.40
CA GLN A 373 -2.78 -15.52 -10.50
C GLN A 373 -2.24 -15.26 -11.90
N VAL A 374 -0.98 -14.84 -11.98
CA VAL A 374 -0.25 -14.63 -13.23
C VAL A 374 1.02 -15.44 -13.20
N GLU A 375 1.32 -16.11 -14.31
CA GLU A 375 2.59 -16.82 -14.50
C GLU A 375 3.73 -15.81 -14.74
N LEU A 376 4.79 -15.92 -13.95
CA LEU A 376 6.01 -15.12 -14.04
C LEU A 376 7.21 -16.02 -13.73
N ASP A 377 7.91 -16.47 -14.77
CA ASP A 377 9.14 -17.23 -14.62
C ASP A 377 10.28 -16.31 -14.18
N TYR A 378 10.49 -16.20 -12.87
CA TYR A 378 11.46 -15.28 -12.30
C TYR A 378 12.90 -15.64 -12.69
N ALA A 379 13.22 -16.94 -12.74
CA ALA A 379 14.55 -17.41 -13.12
C ALA A 379 14.86 -17.05 -14.58
N ALA A 380 13.90 -17.24 -15.49
CA ALA A 380 14.04 -16.80 -16.87
C ALA A 380 14.07 -15.27 -16.99
N ARG A 381 13.17 -14.57 -16.28
CA ARG A 381 13.04 -13.10 -16.32
C ARG A 381 14.30 -12.37 -15.91
N PHE A 382 15.09 -12.96 -15.00
CA PHE A 382 16.30 -12.36 -14.45
C PHE A 382 17.57 -13.17 -14.74
N ALA A 383 17.55 -14.02 -15.78
CA ALA A 383 18.70 -14.86 -16.14
C ALA A 383 19.97 -14.05 -16.48
N SER A 384 19.82 -12.79 -16.91
CA SER A 384 20.92 -11.87 -17.19
C SER A 384 21.44 -11.12 -15.96
N PHE A 385 20.77 -11.22 -14.80
CA PHE A 385 21.09 -10.44 -13.61
C PHE A 385 22.10 -11.20 -12.76
N GLN A 386 23.30 -10.65 -12.63
CA GLN A 386 24.35 -11.30 -11.85
C GLN A 386 23.95 -11.39 -10.37
N GLY A 387 24.06 -12.58 -9.79
CA GLY A 387 23.66 -12.82 -8.41
C GLY A 387 22.15 -13.08 -8.23
N TYR A 388 21.35 -13.02 -9.30
CA TYR A 388 19.99 -13.54 -9.23
C TYR A 388 20.02 -15.06 -9.17
N SER A 389 19.71 -15.62 -8.01
CA SER A 389 19.90 -17.05 -7.74
C SER A 389 18.62 -17.72 -7.24
N ALA A 390 17.44 -17.21 -7.58
CA ALA A 390 16.17 -17.86 -7.23
C ALA A 390 15.97 -19.17 -8.02
N SER A 391 16.89 -20.11 -7.87
CA SER A 391 16.72 -21.54 -8.11
C SER A 391 16.38 -22.16 -6.76
N LEU A 392 15.21 -21.82 -6.23
CA LEU A 392 14.73 -22.41 -4.99
C LEU A 392 14.07 -23.75 -5.33
N PRO A 393 14.52 -24.88 -4.76
CA PRO A 393 13.89 -26.17 -5.04
C PRO A 393 12.43 -26.11 -4.57
N LEU A 394 11.51 -26.63 -5.39
CA LEU A 394 10.11 -26.80 -5.00
C LEU A 394 10.04 -27.62 -3.71
N GLN A 395 9.69 -26.99 -2.60
CA GLN A 395 9.51 -27.69 -1.33
C GLN A 395 8.11 -28.32 -1.27
N GLY A 396 7.98 -29.54 -1.81
CA GLY A 396 6.79 -30.38 -1.65
C GLY A 396 5.47 -29.75 -2.09
N ALA A 397 4.35 -30.36 -1.68
CA ALA A 397 2.99 -29.95 -2.04
C ALA A 397 2.39 -28.91 -1.07
N GLN A 398 3.21 -28.07 -0.43
CA GLN A 398 2.71 -27.07 0.51
C GLN A 398 1.88 -26.02 -0.24
N ALA A 399 0.76 -25.59 0.34
CA ALA A 399 -0.06 -24.52 -0.23
C ALA A 399 0.67 -23.17 -0.12
N SER A 400 0.40 -22.24 -1.05
CA SER A 400 0.90 -20.86 -1.01
C SER A 400 0.51 -20.13 0.27
N LEU A 401 1.18 -19.02 0.60
CA LEU A 401 0.86 -18.22 1.79
C LEU A 401 -0.59 -17.72 1.72
N LEU A 402 -1.05 -17.29 0.55
CA LEU A 402 -2.42 -16.80 0.36
C LEU A 402 -3.45 -17.94 0.42
N GLU A 403 -3.15 -19.15 -0.06
CA GLU A 403 -4.05 -20.31 0.09
C GLU A 403 -4.18 -20.76 1.55
N GLN A 404 -3.06 -20.76 2.30
CA GLN A 404 -3.08 -21.06 3.74
C GLN A 404 -3.89 -20.02 4.50
N LEU A 405 -3.68 -18.73 4.20
CA LEU A 405 -4.45 -17.63 4.77
C LEU A 405 -5.95 -17.77 4.46
N GLN A 406 -6.29 -18.04 3.21
CA GLN A 406 -7.67 -18.28 2.78
C GLN A 406 -8.32 -19.39 3.59
N THR A 407 -7.65 -20.55 3.67
CA THR A 407 -8.15 -21.71 4.41
C THR A 407 -8.44 -21.37 5.88
N GLN A 408 -7.56 -20.61 6.53
CA GLN A 408 -7.73 -20.27 7.95
C GLN A 408 -8.79 -19.20 8.20
N LEU A 409 -8.95 -18.23 7.31
CA LEU A 409 -9.95 -17.17 7.47
C LEU A 409 -11.34 -17.59 7.03
N SER A 410 -11.47 -18.52 6.05
CA SER A 410 -12.78 -19.07 5.66
C SER A 410 -13.45 -19.87 6.78
N GLY A 411 -12.71 -20.34 7.78
CA GLY A 411 -13.26 -21.01 8.97
C GLY A 411 -13.70 -20.07 10.10
N ARG A 412 -13.61 -18.75 9.94
CA ARG A 412 -13.81 -17.77 11.01
C ARG A 412 -15.03 -16.89 10.85
#